data_AF-A0A1I4B767-F1
#
_entry.id   AF-A0A1I4B767-F1
#
_cell.length_a   1.000
_cell.length_b   1.000
_cell.length_c   1.000
_cell.angle_alpha   90.00
_cell.angle_beta   90.00
_cell.angle_gamma   90.00
#
_symmetry.space_group_name_H-M   'P 1'
#
loop_
_entity.id
_entity.type
_entity.pdbx_description
1 polymer ?
#
loop_
_entity_poly.entity_id
_entity_poly.type
_entity_poly.pdbx_seq_one_letter_code
_entity_poly.pdbx_strand_id
1 'polypeptide(L)'
;MGTNYYMHLGKDGDDEVNKIFDPVHIGKSSVGWCFSLHIYPDKGVSDLNDWEKLFCSDNASIRDEYGNVVTAEVMTDIITDRCFNGNKTPGNLMHGQAGPNGLWRHRIDGDLCVGHGRGTWDLFAGDFS
;
A
#
# COMPACT_ATOMS: atom_id res chain seq x y z
N MET A 1 -13.86 7.26 -0.03
CA MET A 1 -12.93 7.65 -1.11
C MET A 1 -11.55 7.16 -0.73
N GLY A 2 -10.81 6.60 -1.67
CA GLY A 2 -9.46 6.12 -1.45
C GLY A 2 -8.68 6.16 -2.75
N THR A 3 -7.35 6.00 -2.66
CA THR A 3 -6.42 6.14 -3.78
C THR A 3 -5.46 4.97 -3.80
N ASN A 4 -5.38 4.31 -4.96
CA ASN A 4 -4.42 3.24 -5.19
C ASN A 4 -3.08 3.80 -5.70
N TYR A 5 -1.99 3.13 -5.36
CA TYR A 5 -0.63 3.51 -5.75
C TYR A 5 0.09 2.35 -6.41
N TYR A 6 0.86 2.67 -7.44
CA TYR A 6 1.41 1.71 -8.37
C TYR A 6 2.89 2.01 -8.61
N MET A 7 3.72 0.97 -8.66
CA MET A 7 5.11 1.04 -9.07
C MET A 7 5.25 0.53 -10.51
N HIS A 8 5.92 1.31 -11.32
CA HIS A 8 6.30 0.98 -12.69
C HIS A 8 7.82 0.80 -12.76
N LEU A 9 8.28 -0.27 -13.41
CA LEU A 9 9.69 -0.55 -13.61
C LEU A 9 10.10 -0.21 -15.05
N GLY A 10 11.25 0.45 -15.21
CA GLY A 10 11.84 0.85 -16.49
C GLY A 10 12.20 -0.35 -17.35
N LYS A 11 11.82 -0.28 -18.63
CA LYS A 11 11.91 -1.37 -19.61
C LYS A 11 13.28 -1.39 -20.32
N ASP A 12 14.34 -1.77 -19.63
CA ASP A 12 15.65 -1.98 -20.29
C ASP A 12 15.84 -3.42 -20.85
N GLY A 13 14.77 -4.20 -21.04
CA GLY A 13 14.83 -5.51 -21.70
C GLY A 13 13.49 -6.24 -21.83
N ASP A 14 13.34 -6.99 -22.94
CA ASP A 14 12.25 -7.85 -23.45
C ASP A 14 10.78 -7.54 -23.08
N ASP A 15 10.02 -7.12 -24.09
CA ASP A 15 8.64 -6.62 -24.04
C ASP A 15 7.59 -7.64 -23.56
N GLU A 16 7.87 -8.95 -23.55
CA GLU A 16 6.92 -9.96 -23.07
C GLU A 16 6.89 -10.07 -21.53
N VAL A 17 8.02 -9.87 -20.85
CA VAL A 17 8.10 -9.94 -19.39
C VAL A 17 7.52 -8.68 -18.74
N ASN A 18 7.71 -7.52 -19.38
CA ASN A 18 7.18 -6.23 -18.93
C ASN A 18 5.65 -6.11 -19.08
N LYS A 19 5.00 -6.93 -19.90
CA LYS A 19 3.54 -6.91 -20.11
C LYS A 19 2.75 -7.63 -19.02
N ILE A 20 3.40 -8.43 -18.18
CA ILE A 20 2.68 -9.31 -17.24
C ILE A 20 2.50 -8.64 -15.87
N PHE A 21 3.32 -7.64 -15.51
CA PHE A 21 3.31 -7.04 -14.16
C PHE A 21 3.56 -5.52 -14.08
N ASP A 22 3.47 -4.78 -15.19
CA ASP A 22 3.58 -3.31 -15.16
C ASP A 22 2.19 -2.66 -15.30
N PRO A 23 1.64 -2.02 -14.24
CA PRO A 23 2.24 -1.74 -12.93
C PRO A 23 2.03 -2.80 -11.82
N VAL A 24 2.94 -2.79 -10.83
CA VAL A 24 2.78 -3.51 -9.55
C VAL A 24 2.01 -2.64 -8.56
N HIS A 25 0.98 -3.21 -7.92
CA HIS A 25 0.16 -2.48 -6.96
C HIS A 25 0.88 -2.38 -5.59
N ILE A 26 1.23 -1.17 -5.17
CA ILE A 26 1.85 -0.91 -3.86
C ILE A 26 0.80 -1.04 -2.75
N GLY A 27 -0.41 -0.56 -3.02
CA GLY A 27 -1.51 -0.61 -2.08
C GLY A 27 -2.40 0.63 -2.13
N LYS A 28 -3.26 0.74 -1.11
CA LYS A 28 -4.36 1.72 -1.11
C LYS A 28 -4.37 2.59 0.14
N SER A 29 -4.55 3.88 -0.08
CA SER A 29 -4.86 4.89 0.94
C SER A 29 -6.38 5.08 1.03
N SER A 30 -7.01 4.63 2.11
CA SER A 30 -8.44 4.86 2.35
C SER A 30 -8.66 5.89 3.47
N VAL A 31 -9.60 6.82 3.29
CA VAL A 31 -9.89 7.86 4.28
C VAL A 31 -10.27 7.25 5.62
N GLY A 32 -9.55 7.63 6.66
CA GLY A 32 -9.77 7.13 8.02
C GLY A 32 -9.20 5.74 8.30
N TRP A 33 -8.49 5.13 7.36
CA TRP A 33 -7.85 3.82 7.53
C TRP A 33 -6.32 3.94 7.43
N CYS A 34 -5.64 3.02 8.12
CA CYS A 34 -4.24 2.72 7.85
C CYS A 34 -4.07 2.37 6.37
N PHE A 35 -2.88 2.66 5.83
CA PHE A 35 -2.56 2.29 4.46
C PHE A 35 -2.60 0.78 4.32
N SER A 36 -3.29 0.27 3.32
CA SER A 36 -3.33 -1.16 3.06
C SER A 36 -2.18 -1.49 2.09
N LEU A 37 -1.04 -1.93 2.62
CA LEU A 37 0.19 -2.22 1.87
C LEU A 37 0.12 -3.62 1.28
N HIS A 38 0.20 -3.72 -0.05
CA HIS A 38 0.25 -5.01 -0.72
C HIS A 38 1.61 -5.66 -0.49
N ILE A 39 1.61 -6.94 -0.13
CA ILE A 39 2.81 -7.77 -0.10
C ILE A 39 2.73 -8.86 -1.16
N TYR A 40 3.89 -9.22 -1.67
CA TYR A 40 4.10 -10.31 -2.62
C TYR A 40 5.19 -11.24 -2.08
N PRO A 41 4.89 -12.10 -1.09
CA PRO A 41 5.90 -12.97 -0.48
C PRO A 41 6.56 -13.91 -1.51
N ASP A 42 5.80 -14.36 -2.51
CA ASP A 42 6.27 -15.15 -3.65
C ASP A 42 7.30 -14.42 -4.52
N LYS A 43 7.29 -13.08 -4.49
CA LYS A 43 8.23 -12.20 -5.19
C LYS A 43 9.26 -11.56 -4.26
N GLY A 44 9.29 -11.96 -2.99
CA GLY A 44 10.24 -11.45 -2.00
C GLY A 44 9.92 -10.06 -1.46
N VAL A 45 8.68 -9.58 -1.58
CA VAL A 45 8.23 -8.30 -0.99
C VAL A 45 7.29 -8.62 0.16
N SER A 46 7.80 -8.60 1.40
CA SER A 46 7.01 -9.04 2.57
C SER A 46 6.67 -7.92 3.55
N ASP A 47 7.28 -6.74 3.41
CA ASP A 47 7.03 -5.59 4.26
C ASP A 47 7.38 -4.25 3.57
N LEU A 48 7.26 -3.15 4.32
CA LEU A 48 7.61 -1.81 3.85
C LEU A 48 9.11 -1.63 3.57
N ASN A 49 10.01 -2.30 4.31
CA ASN A 49 11.44 -2.16 4.08
C ASN A 49 11.84 -2.73 2.71
N ASP A 50 11.18 -3.80 2.27
CA ASP A 50 11.38 -4.36 0.93
C ASP A 50 10.87 -3.40 -0.14
N TRP A 51 9.73 -2.74 0.09
CA TRP A 51 9.22 -1.68 -0.78
C TRP A 51 10.15 -0.47 -0.87
N GLU A 52 10.70 0.00 0.25
CA GLU A 52 11.63 1.13 0.27
C GLU A 52 12.88 0.85 -0.59
N LYS A 53 13.40 -0.38 -0.56
CA LYS A 53 14.50 -0.80 -1.44
C LYS A 53 14.11 -0.71 -2.91
N LEU A 54 12.88 -1.09 -3.26
CA LEU A 54 12.37 -1.02 -4.63
C LEU A 54 12.15 0.43 -5.08
N PHE A 55 11.64 1.29 -4.20
CA PHE A 55 11.44 2.71 -4.48
C PHE A 55 12.75 3.45 -4.75
N CYS A 56 13.86 3.01 -4.16
CA CYS A 56 15.19 3.56 -4.40
C CYS A 56 15.89 3.02 -5.66
N SER A 57 15.26 2.13 -6.42
CA SER A 57 15.83 1.63 -7.68
C SER A 57 15.78 2.73 -8.76
N ASP A 58 16.89 2.88 -9.51
CA ASP A 58 17.00 3.89 -10.59
C ASP A 58 15.96 3.71 -11.70
N ASN A 59 15.40 2.51 -11.82
CA ASN A 59 14.40 2.16 -12.82
C ASN A 59 12.96 2.19 -12.28
N ALA A 60 12.72 2.61 -11.03
CA ALA A 60 11.37 2.66 -10.46
C ALA A 60 10.72 4.04 -10.65
N SER A 61 9.44 4.05 -11.03
CA SER A 61 8.59 5.24 -10.95
C SER A 61 7.27 4.91 -10.26
N ILE A 62 6.85 5.76 -9.32
CA ILE A 62 5.63 5.55 -8.54
C ILE A 62 4.55 6.51 -9.04
N ARG A 63 3.33 5.99 -9.22
CA ARG A 63 2.18 6.76 -9.65
C ARG A 63 0.95 6.45 -8.82
N ASP A 64 0.09 7.44 -8.62
CA ASP A 64 -1.25 7.20 -8.13
C ASP A 64 -2.18 6.62 -9.23
N GLU A 65 -3.39 6.22 -8.86
CA GLU A 65 -4.40 5.69 -9.79
C GLU A 65 -4.82 6.66 -10.89
N TYR A 66 -4.54 7.96 -10.73
CA TYR A 66 -4.81 9.00 -11.73
C TYR A 66 -3.60 9.28 -12.63
N GLY A 67 -2.49 8.57 -12.43
CA GLY A 67 -1.25 8.70 -13.19
C GLY A 67 -0.33 9.84 -12.73
N ASN A 68 -0.62 10.51 -11.60
CA ASN A 68 0.26 11.52 -11.04
C ASN A 68 1.50 10.88 -10.44
N VAL A 69 2.66 11.50 -10.65
CA VAL A 69 3.93 11.01 -10.11
C VAL A 69 4.00 11.26 -8.61
N VAL A 70 4.44 10.24 -7.87
CA VAL A 70 4.71 10.29 -6.44
C VAL A 70 6.19 9.97 -6.23
N THR A 71 6.89 10.74 -5.40
CA THR A 71 8.29 10.43 -5.07
C THR A 71 8.36 9.32 -4.03
N ALA A 72 9.51 8.64 -3.91
CA ALA A 72 9.73 7.62 -2.88
C ALA A 72 9.50 8.16 -1.46
N GLU A 73 9.95 9.39 -1.18
CA GLU A 73 9.74 10.09 0.10
C GLU A 73 8.25 10.31 0.37
N VAL A 74 7.52 10.89 -0.59
CA VAL A 74 6.08 11.15 -0.44
C VAL A 74 5.31 9.84 -0.31
N MET A 75 5.69 8.79 -1.04
CA MET A 75 5.06 7.47 -0.91
C MET A 75 5.27 6.89 0.49
N THR A 76 6.47 7.04 1.05
CA THR A 76 6.80 6.60 2.41
C THR A 76 5.93 7.36 3.42
N ASP A 77 5.83 8.69 3.30
CA ASP A 77 4.97 9.50 4.16
C ASP A 77 3.49 9.10 4.08
N ILE A 78 2.97 8.83 2.87
CA ILE A 78 1.60 8.37 2.65
C ILE A 78 1.31 7.05 3.40
N ILE A 79 2.32 6.18 3.53
CA ILE A 79 2.22 4.89 4.22
C ILE A 79 2.39 5.05 5.74
N THR A 80 3.37 5.84 6.18
CA THR A 80 3.83 5.86 7.58
C THR A 80 3.32 7.01 8.43
N ASP A 81 2.96 8.15 7.83
CA ASP A 81 2.51 9.35 8.55
C ASP A 81 1.05 9.69 8.22
N ARG A 82 0.15 8.79 8.61
CA ARG A 82 -1.29 9.01 8.47
C ARG A 82 -1.91 9.42 9.79
N CYS A 83 -2.93 10.26 9.71
CA CYS A 83 -3.81 10.57 10.83
C CYS A 83 -5.25 10.79 10.37
N PHE A 84 -6.20 10.63 11.29
CA PHE A 84 -7.59 10.94 11.03
C PHE A 84 -8.28 11.51 12.27
N ASN A 85 -8.73 12.76 12.16
CA ASN A 85 -9.44 13.48 13.22
C ASN A 85 -10.97 13.50 13.01
N GLY A 86 -11.48 12.71 12.07
CA GLY A 86 -12.92 12.62 11.83
C GLY A 86 -13.64 11.71 12.83
N ASN A 87 -14.97 11.79 12.83
CA ASN A 87 -15.78 10.95 13.69
C ASN A 87 -15.67 9.48 13.28
N LYS A 88 -15.37 8.61 14.25
CA LYS A 88 -15.42 7.16 14.08
C LYS A 88 -16.88 6.74 13.91
N THR A 89 -17.26 6.29 12.72
CA THR A 89 -18.61 5.78 12.48
C THR A 89 -18.71 4.30 12.87
N PRO A 90 -19.83 3.86 13.48
CA PRO A 90 -20.01 2.47 13.90
C PRO A 90 -19.92 1.45 12.75
N GLY A 91 -20.18 1.87 11.51
CA GLY A 91 -20.13 1.00 10.33
C GLY A 91 -18.76 0.34 10.09
N ASN A 92 -17.67 0.97 10.54
CA ASN A 92 -16.32 0.42 10.36
C ASN A 92 -15.95 -0.65 11.42
N LEU A 93 -16.75 -0.79 12.50
CA LEU A 93 -16.45 -1.74 13.58
C LEU A 93 -16.62 -3.21 13.17
N MET A 94 -17.45 -3.47 12.14
CA MET A 94 -17.66 -4.84 11.64
C MET A 94 -16.44 -5.40 10.90
N HIS A 95 -15.65 -4.53 10.25
CA HIS A 95 -14.53 -4.93 9.38
C HIS A 95 -13.16 -4.45 9.88
N GLY A 96 -13.15 -3.59 10.90
CA GLY A 96 -11.93 -2.99 11.42
C GLY A 96 -11.84 -2.96 12.95
N GLN A 97 -10.67 -2.52 13.41
CA GLN A 97 -10.34 -2.29 14.81
C GLN A 97 -9.64 -0.94 14.98
N ALA A 98 -9.58 -0.44 16.22
CA ALA A 98 -8.92 0.84 16.48
C ALA A 98 -7.42 0.76 16.13
N GLY A 99 -6.96 1.70 15.31
CA GLY A 99 -5.57 1.87 14.91
C GLY A 99 -4.90 3.10 15.55
N PRO A 100 -3.62 3.34 15.21
CA PRO A 100 -2.88 4.54 15.64
C PRO A 100 -3.48 5.81 15.04
N ASN A 101 -3.17 6.96 15.63
CA ASN A 101 -3.45 8.30 15.07
C ASN A 101 -4.91 8.54 14.65
N GLY A 102 -5.86 7.94 15.37
CA GLY A 102 -7.29 8.05 15.09
C GLY A 102 -7.78 7.19 13.91
N LEU A 103 -6.90 6.43 13.26
CA LEU A 103 -7.21 5.58 12.12
C LEU A 103 -7.91 4.28 12.54
N TRP A 104 -8.56 3.66 11.56
CA TRP A 104 -8.97 2.26 11.60
C TRP A 104 -7.87 1.37 11.04
N ARG A 105 -7.77 0.16 11.58
CA ARG A 105 -7.02 -0.96 10.99
C ARG A 105 -7.97 -2.03 10.53
N HIS A 106 -7.56 -2.76 9.51
CA HIS A 106 -8.23 -4.01 9.18
C HIS A 106 -7.99 -5.02 10.30
N ARG A 107 -8.92 -5.97 10.47
CA ARG A 107 -8.64 -7.11 11.35
C ARG A 107 -7.76 -8.09 10.60
N ILE A 108 -6.83 -8.72 11.31
CA ILE A 108 -6.06 -9.83 10.74
C ILE A 108 -7.01 -11.01 10.58
N ASP A 109 -7.28 -11.40 9.35
CA ASP A 109 -8.11 -12.55 8.98
C ASP A 109 -7.29 -13.70 8.39
N GLY A 110 -6.02 -13.44 8.05
CA GLY A 110 -5.10 -14.43 7.48
C GLY A 110 -5.30 -14.69 5.99
N ASP A 111 -6.22 -13.97 5.34
CA ASP A 111 -6.50 -14.07 3.90
C ASP A 111 -6.24 -12.73 3.22
N LEU A 112 -7.07 -11.73 3.53
CA LEU A 112 -6.92 -10.38 2.99
C LEU A 112 -5.85 -9.61 3.77
N CYS A 113 -6.04 -9.46 5.08
CA CYS A 113 -5.09 -8.80 5.97
C CYS A 113 -4.36 -9.85 6.80
N VAL A 114 -3.06 -9.99 6.54
CA VAL A 114 -2.22 -11.02 7.14
C VAL A 114 -1.39 -10.49 8.32
N GLY A 115 -1.38 -9.18 8.53
CA GLY A 115 -0.63 -8.57 9.61
C GLY A 115 -0.75 -7.05 9.67
N HIS A 116 -0.07 -6.46 10.65
CA HIS A 116 0.01 -5.02 10.81
C HIS A 116 1.45 -4.56 10.79
N GLY A 117 1.70 -3.46 10.10
CA GLY A 117 2.95 -2.74 10.19
C GLY A 117 3.13 -2.06 11.54
N ARG A 118 4.36 -1.64 11.82
CA ARG A 118 4.71 -0.90 13.05
C ARG A 118 4.05 0.48 13.13
N GLY A 119 3.78 1.09 11.97
CA GLY A 119 3.21 2.43 11.83
C GLY A 119 1.78 2.41 11.30
N THR A 120 1.39 3.39 10.50
CA THR A 120 0.00 3.55 10.05
C THR A 120 -0.38 2.72 8.82
N TRP A 121 0.08 1.48 8.76
CA TRP A 121 -0.14 0.59 7.62
C TRP A 121 -0.40 -0.86 8.05
N ASP A 122 -1.13 -1.59 7.22
CA ASP A 122 -1.55 -2.98 7.37
C ASP A 122 -0.97 -3.81 6.20
N LEU A 123 -0.67 -5.10 6.44
CA LEU A 123 -0.12 -6.03 5.45
C LEU A 123 -1.25 -6.76 4.73
N PHE A 124 -1.31 -6.66 3.42
CA PHE A 124 -2.34 -7.25 2.57
C PHE A 124 -1.75 -8.21 1.56
N ALA A 125 -2.24 -9.46 1.51
CA ALA A 125 -1.77 -10.48 0.57
C ALA A 125 -2.76 -10.72 -0.60
N GLY A 126 -3.95 -10.12 -0.55
CA GLY A 126 -5.00 -10.25 -1.56
C GLY A 126 -5.27 -8.97 -2.33
N ASP A 127 -6.17 -9.07 -3.31
CA ASP A 127 -6.59 -7.95 -4.15
C ASP A 127 -7.42 -6.91 -3.36
N PHE A 128 -7.31 -5.65 -3.77
CA PHE A 128 -8.03 -4.54 -3.16
C PHE A 128 -9.29 -4.22 -3.98
N SER A 129 -10.42 -4.05 -3.30
CA SER A 129 -11.66 -3.51 -3.89
C SER A 129 -11.69 -1.99 -3.89
#